data_AF-A0A7S4PXP1-F1
#
_entry.id   AF-A0A7S4PXP1-F1
#
_cell.length_a   1.000
_cell.length_b   1.000
_cell.length_c   1.000
_cell.angle_alpha   90.00
_cell.angle_beta   90.00
_cell.angle_gamma   90.00
#
_symmetry.space_group_name_H-M   'P 1'
#
loop_
_entity.id
_entity.type
_entity.pdbx_description
1 polymer ?
#
loop_
_entity_poly.entity_id
_entity_poly.type
_entity_poly.pdbx_seq_one_letter_code
_entity_poly.pdbx_strand_id
1 'polypeptide(L)'
;MAESIRAAGSAISSAAAGARHTISDAAGAVQDRAMGVYSDVTGIFHAKHAQYTDFLEKYLKFKLRAKAFEWIGKIPNLIKRQIEDPDMPNFVKSAIHRAIDTVWPDIQAELVWEFQVLVDGDEIKYQDKIEDASKPNCILAYIRYHLFPCDRGTWWCLRDPLYVIVNILALIPYYGIYSFMYLFIFLIIDKSDEYQLVYFILSFKGAQFFSWGIVKGIVGYSTYFFCVTFPPIDDLFSNLDVTQLTDMNLNITRRVAPSCETSGPGMSTPYWVAIVSWLLPLVLCWIAQLLLPWSKEKGRSKLKTFQDDGDEQEFTSGAEGKSAQNLDVQNKKFSKQGGYLKRMLIFDFVIFLLCVALMALIIALQPDLPGGESKWHAFYNASDSHWQVKQTLFFCQFIYGIFSIVFVPFIIPLLQAILTHSAPTAYNNEGQCCKFQGASKEKPKPVASNAMEEEEKAGIMSNFTNIANNRDVDFNSVFKTRKKAATATTSEATGAESV
;
A
#
# COMPACT_ATOMS: atom_id res chain seq x y z
N MET A 1 32.44 105.91 7.95
CA MET A 1 31.81 104.99 8.93
C MET A 1 30.78 104.06 8.26
N ALA A 2 29.92 104.52 7.35
CA ALA A 2 28.94 103.68 6.64
C ALA A 2 29.54 102.63 5.67
N GLU A 3 30.66 102.91 5.00
CA GLU A 3 31.32 101.93 4.10
C GLU A 3 32.02 100.80 4.85
N SER A 4 32.55 101.06 6.04
CA SER A 4 33.17 100.04 6.90
C SER A 4 32.15 99.02 7.41
N ILE A 5 30.88 99.42 7.57
CA ILE A 5 29.80 98.55 8.00
C ILE A 5 29.32 97.65 6.84
N ARG A 6 29.32 98.16 5.59
CA ARG A 6 29.00 97.33 4.40
C ARG A 6 30.08 96.29 4.10
N ALA A 7 31.35 96.65 4.23
CA ALA A 7 32.47 95.71 4.03
C ALA A 7 32.49 94.61 5.10
N ALA A 8 32.16 94.94 6.36
CA ALA A 8 31.99 93.95 7.41
C ALA A 8 30.78 93.02 7.16
N GLY A 9 29.68 93.55 6.64
CA GLY A 9 28.48 92.77 6.29
C GLY A 9 28.71 91.74 5.17
N SER A 10 29.46 92.09 4.12
CA SER A 10 29.77 91.15 3.02
C SER A 10 30.77 90.07 3.43
N ALA A 11 31.74 90.39 4.28
CA ALA A 11 32.67 89.42 4.85
C ALA A 11 31.95 88.41 5.75
N ILE A 12 31.01 88.85 6.58
CA ILE A 12 30.21 87.96 7.44
C ILE A 12 29.26 87.08 6.61
N SER A 13 28.67 87.62 5.53
CA SER A 13 27.81 86.86 4.62
C SER A 13 28.56 85.75 3.87
N SER A 14 29.77 86.04 3.37
CA SER A 14 30.60 85.05 2.67
C SER A 14 31.15 83.97 3.61
N ALA A 15 31.53 84.34 4.85
CA ALA A 15 31.91 83.38 5.88
C ALA A 15 30.74 82.49 6.30
N ALA A 16 29.52 83.03 6.40
CA ALA A 16 28.31 82.26 6.70
C ALA A 16 27.92 81.30 5.55
N ALA A 17 28.13 81.69 4.29
CA ALA A 17 27.90 80.82 3.14
C ALA A 17 28.91 79.67 3.06
N GLY A 18 30.19 79.93 3.31
CA GLY A 18 31.25 78.91 3.38
C GLY A 18 31.04 77.92 4.53
N ALA A 19 30.60 78.41 5.70
CA ALA A 19 30.24 77.57 6.84
C ALA A 19 29.03 76.68 6.55
N ARG A 20 28.02 77.17 5.81
CA ARG A 20 26.87 76.34 5.41
C ARG A 20 27.26 75.20 4.47
N HIS A 21 28.17 75.43 3.53
CA HIS A 21 28.62 74.38 2.60
C HIS A 21 29.42 73.29 3.33
N THR A 22 30.34 73.67 4.20
CA THR A 22 31.11 72.71 5.01
C THR A 22 30.24 71.93 6.00
N ILE A 23 29.19 72.55 6.57
CA ILE A 23 28.22 71.85 7.42
C ILE A 23 27.36 70.88 6.59
N SER A 24 26.96 71.24 5.37
CA SER A 24 26.20 70.38 4.46
C SER A 24 27.01 69.16 4.01
N ASP A 25 28.27 69.34 3.63
CA ASP A 25 29.14 68.26 3.16
C ASP A 25 29.52 67.33 4.32
N ALA A 26 29.74 67.88 5.53
CA ALA A 26 29.93 67.10 6.74
C ALA A 26 28.67 66.31 7.12
N ALA A 27 27.48 66.90 6.96
CA ALA A 27 26.20 66.22 7.21
C ALA A 27 25.98 65.05 6.23
N GLY A 28 26.29 65.23 4.94
CA GLY A 28 26.24 64.17 3.94
C GLY A 28 27.20 63.01 4.25
N ALA A 29 28.45 63.30 4.58
CA ALA A 29 29.43 62.26 4.95
C ALA A 29 29.06 61.49 6.23
N VAL A 30 28.39 62.15 7.19
CA VAL A 30 27.85 61.50 8.39
C VAL A 30 26.66 60.63 8.05
N GLN A 31 25.77 61.09 7.16
CA GLN A 31 24.61 60.32 6.71
C GLN A 31 25.01 59.06 5.92
N ASP A 32 25.99 59.16 5.01
CA ASP A 32 26.48 58.02 4.24
C ASP A 32 27.16 56.98 5.14
N ARG A 33 27.95 57.42 6.14
CA ARG A 33 28.53 56.52 7.15
C ARG A 33 27.46 55.89 8.03
N ALA A 34 26.42 56.62 8.41
CA ALA A 34 25.30 56.09 9.20
C ALA A 34 24.51 55.03 8.41
N MET A 35 24.27 55.26 7.11
CA MET A 35 23.63 54.29 6.21
C MET A 35 24.48 53.03 6.02
N GLY A 36 25.80 53.18 5.85
CA GLY A 36 26.73 52.05 5.77
C GLY A 36 26.70 51.19 7.04
N VAL A 37 26.82 51.81 8.21
CA VAL A 37 26.75 51.11 9.51
C VAL A 37 25.39 50.44 9.71
N TYR A 38 24.29 51.09 9.30
CA TYR A 38 22.97 50.48 9.38
C TYR A 38 22.85 49.23 8.51
N SER A 39 23.38 49.27 7.28
CA SER A 39 23.37 48.11 6.37
C SER A 39 24.23 46.94 6.86
N ASP A 40 25.39 47.21 7.48
CA ASP A 40 26.22 46.17 8.07
C ASP A 40 25.55 45.53 9.29
N VAL A 41 24.91 46.35 10.14
CA VAL A 41 24.20 45.85 11.33
C VAL A 41 22.98 45.01 10.95
N THR A 42 22.20 45.43 9.95
CA THR A 42 21.07 44.61 9.47
C THR A 42 21.56 43.31 8.82
N GLY A 43 22.65 43.35 8.05
CA GLY A 43 23.30 42.15 7.48
C GLY A 43 23.74 41.16 8.57
N ILE A 44 24.41 41.62 9.62
CA ILE A 44 24.83 40.79 10.76
C ILE A 44 23.62 40.23 11.51
N PHE A 45 22.57 41.05 11.71
CA PHE A 45 21.35 40.62 12.38
C PHE A 45 20.63 39.51 11.58
N HIS A 46 20.48 39.67 10.27
CA HIS A 46 19.88 38.67 9.40
C HIS A 46 20.72 37.38 9.34
N ALA A 47 22.05 37.49 9.26
CA ALA A 47 22.94 36.32 9.28
C ALA A 47 22.83 35.54 10.61
N LYS A 48 22.82 36.24 11.75
CA LYS A 48 22.63 35.60 13.06
C LYS A 48 21.24 35.01 13.21
N HIS A 49 20.20 35.73 12.77
CA HIS A 49 18.83 35.23 12.80
C HIS A 49 18.72 33.92 12.00
N ALA A 50 19.27 33.87 10.78
CA ALA A 50 19.31 32.66 9.95
C ALA A 50 20.08 31.50 10.64
N GLN A 51 21.19 31.79 11.30
CA GLN A 51 21.96 30.79 12.06
C GLN A 51 21.17 30.25 13.26
N TYR A 52 20.46 31.13 13.99
CA TYR A 52 19.61 30.72 15.10
C TYR A 52 18.41 29.91 14.64
N THR A 53 17.76 30.29 13.54
CA THR A 53 16.63 29.52 12.99
C THR A 53 17.07 28.13 12.53
N ASP A 54 18.21 28.00 11.85
CA ASP A 54 18.77 26.69 11.44
C ASP A 54 19.14 25.83 12.66
N PHE A 55 19.77 26.41 13.68
CA PHE A 55 20.07 25.70 14.92
C PHE A 55 18.80 25.24 15.64
N LEU A 56 17.79 26.12 15.76
CA LEU A 56 16.53 25.82 16.44
C LEU A 56 15.79 24.71 15.71
N GLU A 57 15.73 24.77 14.37
CA GLU A 57 15.12 23.75 13.53
C GLU A 57 15.81 22.40 13.73
N LYS A 58 17.15 22.34 13.65
CA LYS A 58 17.91 21.10 13.89
C LYS A 58 17.70 20.54 15.29
N TYR A 59 17.73 21.39 16.31
CA TYR A 59 17.50 20.98 17.69
C TYR A 59 16.08 20.45 17.90
N LEU A 60 15.09 21.13 17.32
CA LEU A 60 13.68 20.73 17.40
C LEU A 60 13.48 19.39 16.68
N LYS A 61 13.99 19.23 15.46
CA LYS A 61 13.96 17.97 14.69
C LYS A 61 14.61 16.82 15.47
N PHE A 62 15.77 17.05 16.09
CA PHE A 62 16.43 16.03 16.92
C PHE A 62 15.57 15.62 18.13
N LYS A 63 15.02 16.61 18.85
CA LYS A 63 14.13 16.37 19.99
C LYS A 63 12.84 15.66 19.59
N LEU A 64 12.25 16.03 18.45
CA LEU A 64 11.06 15.41 17.91
C LEU A 64 11.32 13.95 17.55
N ARG A 65 12.44 13.66 16.87
CA ARG A 65 12.87 12.30 16.54
C ARG A 65 13.05 11.44 17.78
N ALA A 66 13.74 11.94 18.81
CA ALA A 66 13.96 11.21 20.05
C ALA A 66 12.62 10.86 20.75
N LYS A 67 11.68 11.81 20.82
CA LYS A 67 10.34 11.53 21.35
C LYS A 67 9.56 10.57 20.46
N ALA A 68 9.65 10.69 19.14
CA ALA A 68 8.96 9.81 18.22
C ALA A 68 9.41 8.34 18.39
N PHE A 69 10.70 8.07 18.58
CA PHE A 69 11.18 6.72 18.87
C PHE A 69 10.58 6.15 20.16
N GLU A 70 10.51 6.95 21.23
CA GLU A 70 9.88 6.53 22.48
C GLU A 70 8.39 6.22 22.29
N TRP A 71 7.70 7.00 21.45
CA TRP A 71 6.30 6.79 21.11
C TRP A 71 6.09 5.57 20.23
N ILE A 72 6.94 5.36 19.22
CA ILE A 72 6.89 4.21 18.30
C ILE A 72 7.00 2.90 19.08
N GLY A 73 7.83 2.84 20.12
CA GLY A 73 7.91 1.65 20.99
C GLY A 73 6.58 1.28 21.68
N LYS A 74 5.64 2.22 21.84
CA LYS A 74 4.32 1.98 22.44
C LYS A 74 3.25 1.62 21.40
N ILE A 75 3.51 1.87 20.11
CA ILE A 75 2.59 1.62 19.01
C ILE A 75 2.17 0.14 18.86
N PRO A 76 2.99 -0.90 19.05
CA PRO A 76 2.53 -2.27 18.78
C PRO A 76 1.35 -2.65 19.69
N ASN A 77 1.33 -2.17 20.93
CA ASN A 77 0.19 -2.36 21.83
C ASN A 77 -1.06 -1.58 21.38
N LEU A 78 -0.88 -0.40 20.77
CA LEU A 78 -1.97 0.38 20.19
C LEU A 78 -2.52 -0.26 18.91
N ILE A 79 -1.65 -0.74 18.02
CA ILE A 79 -2.02 -1.46 16.80
C ILE A 79 -2.77 -2.73 17.13
N LYS A 80 -2.29 -3.52 18.10
CA LYS A 80 -3.01 -4.70 18.60
C LYS A 80 -4.44 -4.32 19.00
N ARG A 81 -4.61 -3.27 19.81
CA ARG A 81 -5.93 -2.73 20.20
C ARG A 81 -6.74 -2.11 19.05
N GLN A 82 -6.11 -1.63 17.99
CA GLN A 82 -6.80 -1.04 16.84
C GLN A 82 -7.27 -2.09 15.84
N ILE A 83 -6.48 -3.15 15.64
CA ILE A 83 -6.81 -4.27 14.77
C ILE A 83 -7.82 -5.19 15.44
N GLU A 84 -7.90 -5.19 16.77
CA GLU A 84 -8.98 -5.81 17.52
C GLU A 84 -10.35 -5.26 17.08
N ASP A 85 -11.04 -6.04 16.26
CA ASP A 85 -12.44 -5.86 15.94
C ASP A 85 -13.29 -6.50 17.06
N PRO A 86 -14.36 -5.84 17.55
CA PRO A 86 -15.25 -6.43 18.56
C PRO A 86 -15.79 -7.81 18.17
N ASP A 87 -15.86 -8.11 16.87
CA ASP A 87 -16.41 -9.35 16.33
C ASP A 87 -15.34 -10.41 16.00
N MET A 88 -14.06 -10.13 16.26
CA MET A 88 -12.95 -11.04 15.95
C MET A 88 -12.85 -12.22 16.93
N PRO A 89 -12.74 -13.48 16.46
CA PRO A 89 -12.52 -14.63 17.33
C PRO A 89 -11.18 -14.58 18.10
N ASN A 90 -11.17 -15.04 19.35
CA ASN A 90 -9.99 -14.99 20.24
C ASN A 90 -8.74 -15.70 19.71
N PHE A 91 -8.92 -16.82 18.97
CA PHE A 91 -7.79 -17.54 18.38
C PHE A 91 -7.13 -16.73 17.25
N VAL A 92 -7.94 -16.04 16.44
CA VAL A 92 -7.46 -15.14 15.37
C VAL A 92 -6.73 -13.96 15.98
N LYS A 93 -7.30 -13.35 17.02
CA LYS A 93 -6.67 -12.26 17.78
C LYS A 93 -5.27 -12.67 18.28
N SER A 94 -5.15 -13.86 18.87
CA SER A 94 -3.86 -14.37 19.36
C SER A 94 -2.85 -14.61 18.23
N ALA A 95 -3.29 -15.12 17.09
CA ALA A 95 -2.44 -15.34 15.92
C ALA A 95 -1.95 -14.00 15.33
N ILE A 96 -2.85 -13.03 15.20
CA ILE A 96 -2.53 -11.68 14.74
C ILE A 96 -1.52 -11.01 15.68
N HIS A 97 -1.69 -11.13 16.99
CA HIS A 97 -0.74 -10.54 17.95
C HIS A 97 0.68 -11.09 17.75
N ARG A 98 0.82 -12.42 17.56
CA ARG A 98 2.13 -13.04 17.28
C ARG A 98 2.70 -12.59 15.93
N ALA A 99 1.86 -12.47 14.92
CA ALA A 99 2.28 -11.99 13.60
C ALA A 99 2.78 -10.54 13.67
N ILE A 100 2.05 -9.66 14.37
CA ILE A 100 2.47 -8.26 14.60
C ILE A 100 3.82 -8.23 15.31
N ASP A 101 4.00 -9.00 16.38
CA ASP A 101 5.27 -9.01 17.13
C ASP A 101 6.46 -9.48 16.28
N THR A 102 6.20 -10.39 15.35
CA THR A 102 7.23 -10.91 14.43
C THR A 102 7.63 -9.87 13.37
N VAL A 103 6.65 -9.12 12.87
CA VAL A 103 6.81 -8.18 11.74
C VAL A 103 7.11 -6.74 12.22
N TRP A 104 6.95 -6.47 13.52
CA TRP A 104 7.10 -5.15 14.11
C TRP A 104 8.44 -4.45 13.82
N PRO A 105 9.61 -5.13 13.83
CA PRO A 105 10.88 -4.47 13.52
C PRO A 105 10.92 -3.84 12.12
N ASP A 106 10.31 -4.49 11.13
CA ASP A 106 10.24 -3.99 9.76
C ASP A 106 9.28 -2.80 9.66
N ILE A 107 8.11 -2.90 10.31
CA ILE A 107 7.13 -1.80 10.38
C ILE A 107 7.74 -0.58 11.07
N GLN A 108 8.52 -0.80 12.14
CA GLN A 108 9.18 0.27 12.87
C GLN A 108 10.17 1.04 11.98
N ALA A 109 10.94 0.35 11.13
CA ALA A 109 11.86 1.02 10.22
C ALA A 109 11.12 1.91 9.20
N GLU A 110 10.02 1.42 8.64
CA GLU A 110 9.20 2.17 7.67
C GLU A 110 8.49 3.37 8.33
N LEU A 111 7.90 3.18 9.52
CA LEU A 111 7.28 4.26 10.31
C LEU A 111 8.27 5.37 10.64
N VAL A 112 9.50 5.01 11.02
CA VAL A 112 10.55 5.99 11.31
C VAL A 112 10.90 6.80 10.06
N TRP A 113 10.94 6.14 8.90
CA TRP A 113 11.19 6.81 7.62
C TRP A 113 10.04 7.76 7.25
N GLU A 114 8.78 7.29 7.32
CA GLU A 114 7.62 8.15 7.05
C GLU A 114 7.53 9.31 8.03
N PHE A 115 7.80 9.08 9.32
CA PHE A 115 7.81 10.15 10.31
C PHE A 115 8.88 11.21 9.99
N GLN A 116 10.07 10.80 9.53
CA GLN A 116 11.08 11.77 9.09
C GLN A 116 10.57 12.60 7.92
N VAL A 117 9.89 11.96 6.96
CA VAL A 117 9.25 12.63 5.83
C VAL A 117 8.19 13.64 6.30
N LEU A 118 7.33 13.28 7.26
CA LEU A 118 6.31 14.18 7.81
C LEU A 118 6.90 15.35 8.59
N VAL A 119 7.92 15.11 9.41
CA VAL A 119 8.61 16.18 10.16
C VAL A 119 9.32 17.15 9.23
N ASP A 120 9.68 16.70 8.04
CA ASP A 120 10.36 17.50 7.03
C ASP A 120 9.38 18.15 6.02
N GLY A 121 8.04 18.01 6.13
CA GLY A 121 7.09 18.65 5.20
C GLY A 121 5.74 19.12 5.77
N ASP A 122 5.18 20.16 5.15
CA ASP A 122 3.84 20.70 5.46
C ASP A 122 2.72 19.77 4.90
N GLU A 123 1.97 19.11 5.78
CA GLU A 123 0.93 18.12 5.43
C GLU A 123 -0.38 18.70 4.88
N ILE A 124 -0.57 20.01 4.88
CA ILE A 124 -1.90 20.61 4.70
C ILE A 124 -2.09 21.02 3.23
N LYS A 125 -2.60 20.11 2.38
CA LYS A 125 -3.36 20.38 1.11
C LYS A 125 -3.67 19.16 0.22
N TYR A 126 -3.47 17.92 0.67
CA TYR A 126 -3.68 16.74 -0.21
C TYR A 126 -5.16 16.39 -0.46
N GLN A 127 -6.08 16.81 0.41
CA GLN A 127 -7.49 16.44 0.30
C GLN A 127 -8.22 17.16 -0.86
N ASP A 128 -7.73 18.32 -1.30
CA ASP A 128 -8.49 19.24 -2.17
C ASP A 128 -8.35 18.96 -3.67
N LYS A 129 -7.60 17.95 -4.11
CA LYS A 129 -7.40 17.65 -5.56
C LYS A 129 -8.03 16.35 -6.05
N ILE A 130 -8.90 15.71 -5.28
CA ILE A 130 -9.65 14.52 -5.75
C ILE A 130 -10.84 14.92 -6.66
N GLU A 131 -11.16 16.21 -6.75
CA GLU A 131 -12.43 16.70 -7.31
C GLU A 131 -12.63 16.53 -8.84
N ASP A 132 -11.58 16.26 -9.62
CA ASP A 132 -11.69 16.21 -11.10
C ASP A 132 -11.92 14.80 -11.70
N ALA A 133 -12.00 13.75 -10.88
CA ALA A 133 -12.27 12.41 -11.40
C ALA A 133 -13.76 12.26 -11.75
N SER A 134 -14.06 11.95 -13.02
CA SER A 134 -15.40 11.62 -13.50
C SER A 134 -16.08 10.61 -12.57
N LYS A 135 -17.21 11.00 -11.98
CA LYS A 135 -17.96 10.15 -11.06
C LYS A 135 -18.44 8.90 -11.79
N PRO A 136 -18.16 7.69 -11.29
CA PRO A 136 -18.64 6.46 -11.91
C PRO A 136 -20.17 6.37 -11.82
N ASN A 137 -20.76 5.55 -12.68
CA ASN A 137 -22.20 5.25 -12.64
C ASN A 137 -22.62 4.74 -11.25
N CYS A 138 -23.83 5.09 -10.79
CA CYS A 138 -24.31 4.76 -9.44
C CYS A 138 -24.24 3.25 -9.12
N ILE A 139 -24.54 2.37 -10.08
CA ILE A 139 -24.46 0.92 -9.90
C ILE A 139 -23.01 0.46 -9.67
N LEU A 140 -22.08 1.01 -10.45
CA LEU A 140 -20.67 0.68 -10.32
C LEU A 140 -20.11 1.19 -8.99
N ALA A 141 -20.52 2.40 -8.58
CA ALA A 141 -20.18 2.97 -7.29
C ALA A 141 -20.66 2.09 -6.13
N TYR A 142 -21.92 1.64 -6.19
CA TYR A 142 -22.50 0.73 -5.22
C TYR A 142 -21.70 -0.59 -5.11
N ILE A 143 -21.45 -1.27 -6.23
CA ILE A 143 -20.71 -2.54 -6.21
C ILE A 143 -19.27 -2.34 -5.71
N ARG A 144 -18.58 -1.28 -6.14
CA ARG A 144 -17.22 -0.96 -5.68
C ARG A 144 -17.16 -0.75 -4.18
N TYR A 145 -18.10 0.02 -3.64
CA TYR A 145 -18.16 0.32 -2.21
C TYR A 145 -18.41 -0.94 -1.38
N HIS A 146 -19.32 -1.80 -1.81
CA HIS A 146 -19.60 -3.06 -1.13
C HIS A 146 -18.44 -4.08 -1.22
N LEU A 147 -17.66 -4.07 -2.30
CA LEU A 147 -16.50 -4.96 -2.44
C LEU A 147 -15.26 -4.46 -1.68
N PHE A 148 -14.96 -3.17 -1.75
CA PHE A 148 -13.78 -2.57 -1.13
C PHE A 148 -14.09 -1.20 -0.48
N PRO A 149 -14.80 -1.17 0.66
CA PRO A 149 -15.17 0.06 1.34
C PRO A 149 -13.96 0.75 1.98
N CYS A 150 -13.90 2.09 1.92
CA CYS A 150 -12.79 2.86 2.51
C CYS A 150 -12.91 3.10 4.02
N ASP A 151 -14.13 3.06 4.56
CA ASP A 151 -14.50 3.41 5.93
C ASP A 151 -14.90 2.20 6.79
N ARG A 152 -14.79 0.98 6.24
CA ARG A 152 -15.20 -0.27 6.91
C ARG A 152 -14.07 -1.27 6.99
N GLY A 153 -14.07 -2.07 8.06
CA GLY A 153 -13.11 -3.15 8.27
C GLY A 153 -13.52 -4.46 7.60
N THR A 154 -12.58 -5.42 7.51
CA THR A 154 -12.79 -6.72 6.88
C THR A 154 -13.94 -7.53 7.49
N TRP A 155 -14.12 -7.49 8.82
CA TRP A 155 -15.21 -8.22 9.49
C TRP A 155 -16.59 -7.63 9.19
N TRP A 156 -16.66 -6.32 8.98
CA TRP A 156 -17.89 -5.70 8.50
C TRP A 156 -18.21 -6.17 7.07
N CYS A 157 -17.22 -6.26 6.19
CA CYS A 157 -17.41 -6.81 4.84
C CYS A 157 -17.91 -8.26 4.89
N LEU A 158 -17.44 -9.09 5.83
CA LEU A 158 -17.94 -10.46 6.00
C LEU A 158 -19.41 -10.56 6.44
N ARG A 159 -20.02 -9.46 6.89
CA ARG A 159 -21.47 -9.39 7.20
C ARG A 159 -22.29 -8.86 6.04
N ASP A 160 -21.64 -8.22 5.08
CA ASP A 160 -22.30 -7.72 3.89
C ASP A 160 -22.63 -8.89 2.95
N PRO A 161 -23.92 -9.15 2.66
CA PRO A 161 -24.31 -10.28 1.83
C PRO A 161 -23.72 -10.20 0.42
N LEU A 162 -23.55 -9.00 -0.15
CA LEU A 162 -23.00 -8.87 -1.50
C LEU A 162 -21.53 -9.28 -1.54
N TYR A 163 -20.75 -8.81 -0.57
CA TYR A 163 -19.34 -9.20 -0.41
C TYR A 163 -19.22 -10.72 -0.20
N VAL A 164 -20.03 -11.31 0.68
CA VAL A 164 -20.00 -12.75 0.97
C VAL A 164 -20.37 -13.57 -0.26
N ILE A 165 -21.44 -13.19 -0.97
CA ILE A 165 -21.87 -13.90 -2.20
C ILE A 165 -20.76 -13.85 -3.24
N VAL A 166 -20.15 -12.68 -3.49
CA VAL A 166 -19.06 -12.54 -4.47
C VAL A 166 -17.85 -13.38 -4.07
N ASN A 167 -17.46 -13.38 -2.79
CA ASN A 167 -16.34 -14.19 -2.31
C ASN A 167 -16.61 -15.70 -2.34
N ILE A 168 -17.82 -16.14 -2.01
CA ILE A 168 -18.21 -17.55 -2.11
C ILE A 168 -18.19 -17.99 -3.57
N LEU A 169 -18.76 -17.22 -4.49
CA LEU A 169 -18.72 -17.51 -5.92
C LEU A 169 -17.27 -17.52 -6.44
N ALA A 170 -16.44 -16.60 -5.97
CA ALA A 170 -15.01 -16.55 -6.27
C ALA A 170 -14.21 -17.69 -5.61
N LEU A 171 -14.80 -18.53 -4.76
CA LEU A 171 -14.15 -19.72 -4.19
C LEU A 171 -14.52 -21.01 -4.95
N ILE A 172 -15.55 -21.00 -5.80
CA ILE A 172 -16.06 -22.19 -6.50
C ILE A 172 -15.21 -22.50 -7.75
N PRO A 173 -14.45 -23.61 -7.78
CA PRO A 173 -13.57 -23.95 -8.90
C PRO A 173 -14.29 -24.62 -10.09
N TYR A 174 -15.62 -24.62 -10.11
CA TYR A 174 -16.44 -25.34 -11.09
C TYR A 174 -16.99 -24.43 -12.19
N TYR A 175 -17.14 -24.99 -13.40
CA TYR A 175 -17.71 -24.31 -14.58
C TYR A 175 -17.05 -22.97 -14.93
N GLY A 176 -15.84 -22.72 -14.45
CA GLY A 176 -15.14 -21.44 -14.61
C GLY A 176 -15.75 -20.27 -13.82
N ILE A 177 -16.64 -20.51 -12.85
CA ILE A 177 -17.26 -19.46 -12.03
C ILE A 177 -16.18 -18.60 -11.37
N TYR A 178 -15.17 -19.23 -10.75
CA TYR A 178 -13.96 -18.56 -10.24
C TYR A 178 -13.40 -17.52 -11.23
N SER A 179 -13.13 -17.96 -12.46
CA SER A 179 -12.49 -17.16 -13.51
C SER A 179 -13.37 -16.02 -13.98
N PHE A 180 -14.68 -16.25 -14.12
CA PHE A 180 -15.65 -15.23 -14.50
C PHE A 180 -15.88 -14.21 -13.38
N MET A 181 -15.87 -14.63 -12.12
CA MET A 181 -15.99 -13.72 -10.98
C MET A 181 -14.79 -12.78 -10.90
N TYR A 182 -13.58 -13.27 -11.10
CA TYR A 182 -12.40 -12.40 -11.14
C TYR A 182 -12.33 -11.54 -12.41
N LEU A 183 -12.83 -12.02 -13.54
CA LEU A 183 -13.05 -11.15 -14.71
C LEU A 183 -14.00 -10.00 -14.36
N PHE A 184 -15.13 -10.30 -13.70
CA PHE A 184 -16.09 -9.29 -13.25
C PHE A 184 -15.45 -8.28 -12.28
N ILE A 185 -14.72 -8.76 -11.27
CA ILE A 185 -13.97 -7.89 -10.33
C ILE A 185 -12.97 -7.02 -11.11
N PHE A 186 -12.21 -7.59 -12.06
CA PHE A 186 -11.25 -6.87 -12.89
C PHE A 186 -11.89 -5.76 -13.74
N LEU A 187 -13.11 -5.98 -14.23
CA LEU A 187 -13.85 -4.96 -14.96
C LEU A 187 -14.26 -3.80 -14.04
N ILE A 188 -14.57 -4.09 -12.78
CA ILE A 188 -15.08 -3.13 -11.80
C ILE A 188 -13.98 -2.29 -11.18
N ILE A 189 -12.81 -2.86 -10.86
CA ILE A 189 -11.73 -2.13 -10.19
C ILE A 189 -11.22 -0.95 -11.03
N ASP A 190 -10.75 0.07 -10.32
CA ASP A 190 -10.06 1.21 -10.93
C ASP A 190 -8.65 0.81 -11.37
N LYS A 191 -8.47 0.64 -12.67
CA LYS A 191 -7.19 0.26 -13.30
C LYS A 191 -6.16 1.39 -13.30
N SER A 192 -6.58 2.61 -12.95
CA SER A 192 -5.67 3.74 -12.84
C SER A 192 -4.96 3.81 -11.48
N ASP A 193 -5.39 3.02 -10.50
CA ASP A 193 -4.77 2.96 -9.18
C ASP A 193 -3.85 1.74 -9.03
N GLU A 194 -2.62 1.99 -8.59
CA GLU A 194 -1.60 0.95 -8.43
C GLU A 194 -2.00 -0.09 -7.36
N TYR A 195 -2.48 0.37 -6.20
CA TYR A 195 -2.85 -0.52 -5.10
C TYR A 195 -4.00 -1.44 -5.50
N GLN A 196 -5.02 -0.94 -6.20
CA GLN A 196 -6.14 -1.78 -6.68
C GLN A 196 -5.68 -2.90 -7.63
N LEU A 197 -4.76 -2.62 -8.57
CA LEU A 197 -4.20 -3.64 -9.47
C LEU A 197 -3.37 -4.67 -8.71
N VAL A 198 -2.51 -4.22 -7.80
CA VAL A 198 -1.68 -5.12 -6.97
C VAL A 198 -2.55 -5.98 -6.06
N TYR A 199 -3.53 -5.37 -5.37
CA TYR A 199 -4.49 -6.06 -4.52
C TYR A 199 -5.29 -7.10 -5.34
N PHE A 200 -5.71 -6.76 -6.56
CA PHE A 200 -6.38 -7.70 -7.45
C PHE A 200 -5.51 -8.93 -7.74
N ILE A 201 -4.25 -8.74 -8.16
CA ILE A 201 -3.32 -9.85 -8.47
C ILE A 201 -3.12 -10.74 -7.23
N LEU A 202 -2.88 -10.14 -6.06
CA LEU A 202 -2.60 -10.87 -4.82
C LEU A 202 -3.84 -11.61 -4.29
N SER A 203 -5.00 -10.94 -4.25
CA SER A 203 -6.28 -11.55 -3.85
C SER A 203 -6.63 -12.73 -4.75
N PHE A 204 -6.48 -12.54 -6.07
CA PHE A 204 -6.72 -13.57 -7.05
C PHE A 204 -5.80 -14.79 -6.87
N LYS A 205 -4.48 -14.57 -6.76
CA LYS A 205 -3.51 -15.68 -6.61
C LYS A 205 -3.65 -16.38 -5.28
N GLY A 206 -3.94 -15.62 -4.24
CA GLY A 206 -4.27 -16.14 -2.93
C GLY A 206 -5.52 -17.04 -2.96
N ALA A 207 -6.59 -16.58 -3.61
CA ALA A 207 -7.80 -17.39 -3.77
C ALA A 207 -7.59 -18.61 -4.67
N GLN A 208 -6.68 -18.54 -5.65
CA GLN A 208 -6.30 -19.68 -6.50
C GLN A 208 -5.78 -20.85 -5.66
N PHE A 209 -4.99 -20.58 -4.62
CA PHE A 209 -4.53 -21.61 -3.68
C PHE A 209 -5.68 -22.28 -2.93
N PHE A 210 -6.61 -21.50 -2.38
CA PHE A 210 -7.74 -22.07 -1.65
C PHE A 210 -8.73 -22.80 -2.57
N SER A 211 -9.08 -22.21 -3.71
CA SER A 211 -10.06 -22.78 -4.64
C SER A 211 -9.48 -23.96 -5.44
N TRP A 212 -8.39 -23.76 -6.18
CA TRP A 212 -7.82 -24.80 -7.04
C TRP A 212 -6.85 -25.73 -6.32
N GLY A 213 -6.15 -25.25 -5.29
CA GLY A 213 -5.32 -26.13 -4.46
C GLY A 213 -6.19 -26.95 -3.51
N ILE A 214 -6.77 -26.31 -2.51
CA ILE A 214 -7.43 -27.03 -1.40
C ILE A 214 -8.79 -27.61 -1.82
N VAL A 215 -9.74 -26.77 -2.25
CA VAL A 215 -11.13 -27.21 -2.52
C VAL A 215 -11.17 -28.22 -3.66
N LYS A 216 -10.55 -27.91 -4.79
CA LYS A 216 -10.49 -28.81 -5.95
C LYS A 216 -9.71 -30.10 -5.64
N GLY A 217 -8.67 -30.04 -4.80
CA GLY A 217 -7.95 -31.23 -4.31
C GLY A 217 -8.85 -32.16 -3.49
N ILE A 218 -9.58 -31.61 -2.51
CA ILE A 218 -10.52 -32.38 -1.66
C ILE A 218 -11.61 -33.01 -2.50
N VAL A 219 -12.22 -32.24 -3.41
CA VAL A 219 -13.22 -32.75 -4.35
C VAL A 219 -12.62 -33.86 -5.20
N GLY A 220 -11.48 -33.62 -5.83
CA GLY A 220 -10.86 -34.56 -6.76
C GLY A 220 -10.52 -35.89 -6.08
N TYR A 221 -9.95 -35.81 -4.89
CA TYR A 221 -9.70 -36.98 -4.05
C TYR A 221 -10.99 -37.71 -3.67
N SER A 222 -12.03 -36.98 -3.24
CA SER A 222 -13.31 -37.58 -2.87
C SER A 222 -13.97 -38.28 -4.07
N THR A 223 -14.04 -37.62 -5.22
CA THR A 223 -14.59 -38.18 -6.46
C THR A 223 -13.82 -39.42 -6.90
N TYR A 224 -12.48 -39.38 -6.84
CA TYR A 224 -11.64 -40.53 -7.13
C TYR A 224 -11.89 -41.68 -6.15
N PHE A 225 -11.91 -41.40 -4.85
CA PHE A 225 -12.17 -42.39 -3.79
C PHE A 225 -13.55 -43.04 -3.96
N PHE A 226 -14.59 -42.24 -4.21
CA PHE A 226 -15.94 -42.76 -4.44
C PHE A 226 -16.00 -43.66 -5.65
N CYS A 227 -15.33 -43.27 -6.74
CA CYS A 227 -15.33 -44.05 -7.96
C CYS A 227 -14.59 -45.40 -7.82
N VAL A 228 -13.47 -45.42 -7.11
CA VAL A 228 -12.68 -46.66 -6.95
C VAL A 228 -13.28 -47.59 -5.90
N THR A 229 -13.84 -47.03 -4.81
CA THR A 229 -14.26 -47.82 -3.64
C THR A 229 -15.67 -48.34 -3.76
N PHE A 230 -16.60 -47.54 -4.31
CA PHE A 230 -18.00 -47.91 -4.41
C PHE A 230 -18.30 -48.32 -5.83
N PRO A 231 -18.25 -49.63 -6.15
CA PRO A 231 -18.78 -50.09 -7.40
C PRO A 231 -20.26 -49.67 -7.47
N PRO A 232 -20.73 -49.18 -8.62
CA PRO A 232 -22.11 -48.78 -8.78
C PRO A 232 -23.06 -49.93 -8.39
N ILE A 233 -24.08 -49.58 -7.60
CA ILE A 233 -25.03 -50.50 -6.97
C ILE A 233 -25.70 -51.44 -7.99
N ASP A 234 -25.79 -51.00 -9.25
CA ASP A 234 -26.34 -51.78 -10.37
C ASP A 234 -25.59 -53.10 -10.60
N ASP A 235 -24.28 -53.16 -10.37
CA ASP A 235 -23.49 -54.39 -10.51
C ASP A 235 -23.77 -55.39 -9.37
N LEU A 236 -24.10 -54.88 -8.17
CA LEU A 236 -24.44 -55.70 -7.00
C LEU A 236 -25.77 -56.45 -7.22
N PHE A 237 -26.73 -55.84 -7.91
CA PHE A 237 -28.01 -56.46 -8.26
C PHE A 237 -27.97 -57.28 -9.54
N SER A 238 -26.99 -57.05 -10.43
CA SER A 238 -26.84 -57.82 -11.68
C SER A 238 -26.40 -59.27 -11.49
N ASN A 239 -25.77 -59.60 -10.33
CA ASN A 239 -25.37 -60.96 -9.96
C ASN A 239 -26.39 -61.65 -9.03
N LEU A 240 -27.44 -60.94 -8.58
CA LEU A 240 -28.58 -61.61 -7.98
C LEU A 240 -29.33 -62.26 -9.15
N ASP A 241 -29.31 -63.59 -9.20
CA ASP A 241 -29.84 -64.41 -10.29
C ASP A 241 -31.37 -64.24 -10.43
N VAL A 242 -31.81 -63.16 -11.10
CA VAL A 242 -33.22 -62.91 -11.47
C VAL A 242 -33.61 -63.76 -12.70
N THR A 243 -32.92 -64.87 -12.94
CA THR A 243 -33.30 -65.85 -13.97
C THR A 243 -34.57 -66.63 -13.60
N GLN A 244 -35.11 -66.50 -12.39
CA GLN A 244 -36.39 -67.12 -12.02
C GLN A 244 -37.63 -66.21 -12.09
N LEU A 245 -37.52 -64.95 -12.52
CA LEU A 245 -38.65 -64.01 -12.50
C LEU A 245 -38.96 -63.31 -13.84
N THR A 246 -38.33 -63.70 -14.95
CA THR A 246 -38.47 -63.02 -16.24
C THR A 246 -39.11 -63.87 -17.35
N ASP A 247 -40.41 -64.15 -17.19
CA ASP A 247 -41.35 -64.30 -18.33
C ASP A 247 -42.05 -62.96 -18.67
N MET A 248 -41.68 -61.87 -18.00
CA MET A 248 -42.17 -60.52 -18.34
C MET A 248 -41.16 -59.80 -19.21
N ASN A 249 -41.54 -59.60 -20.47
CA ASN A 249 -40.91 -58.79 -21.54
C ASN A 249 -40.76 -57.31 -21.15
N LEU A 250 -39.99 -57.01 -20.10
CA LEU A 250 -39.58 -55.65 -19.78
C LEU A 250 -38.21 -55.40 -20.43
N ASN A 251 -38.20 -54.54 -21.45
CA ASN A 251 -36.99 -53.99 -22.07
C ASN A 251 -36.22 -53.16 -21.03
N ILE A 252 -35.52 -53.82 -20.11
CA ILE A 252 -34.62 -53.19 -19.16
C ILE A 252 -33.36 -52.83 -19.94
N THR A 253 -33.28 -51.56 -20.34
CA THR A 253 -32.06 -50.96 -20.87
C THR A 253 -30.98 -51.04 -19.79
N ARG A 254 -30.04 -51.99 -19.98
CA ARG A 254 -28.84 -52.18 -19.17
C ARG A 254 -28.06 -50.86 -19.12
N ARG A 255 -28.22 -50.07 -18.06
CA ARG A 255 -27.37 -48.91 -17.82
C ARG A 255 -26.00 -49.44 -17.40
N VAL A 256 -25.01 -49.24 -18.26
CA VAL A 256 -23.61 -49.49 -17.94
C VAL A 256 -23.25 -48.55 -16.79
N ALA A 257 -22.84 -49.16 -15.71
CA ALA A 257 -22.50 -48.49 -14.48
C ALA A 257 -21.32 -47.52 -14.72
N PRO A 258 -21.32 -46.31 -14.14
CA PRO A 258 -20.34 -45.29 -14.48
C PRO A 258 -18.94 -45.69 -13.99
N SER A 259 -18.08 -46.05 -14.93
CA SER A 259 -16.65 -46.24 -14.70
C SER A 259 -15.98 -44.91 -14.26
N CYS A 260 -14.77 -44.98 -13.69
CA CYS A 260 -13.97 -43.77 -13.39
C CYS A 260 -13.60 -42.96 -14.64
N GLU A 261 -13.80 -43.54 -15.80
CA GLU A 261 -13.78 -42.85 -17.07
C GLU A 261 -14.93 -41.83 -17.20
N THR A 262 -16.14 -42.10 -16.69
CA THR A 262 -17.28 -41.16 -16.82
C THR A 262 -17.50 -40.30 -15.57
N SER A 263 -17.20 -40.82 -14.37
CA SER A 263 -17.44 -40.13 -13.09
C SER A 263 -16.17 -39.71 -12.36
N GLY A 264 -15.00 -39.84 -12.99
CA GLY A 264 -13.73 -39.43 -12.40
C GLY A 264 -13.57 -37.92 -12.22
N PRO A 265 -12.51 -37.48 -11.52
CA PRO A 265 -12.24 -36.06 -11.31
C PRO A 265 -12.08 -35.31 -12.64
N GLY A 266 -12.76 -34.17 -12.78
CA GLY A 266 -12.71 -33.36 -14.00
C GLY A 266 -13.66 -33.80 -15.12
N MET A 267 -14.39 -34.91 -14.97
CA MET A 267 -15.33 -35.37 -16.00
C MET A 267 -16.62 -34.54 -16.08
N SER A 268 -17.02 -33.87 -14.99
CA SER A 268 -18.25 -33.07 -14.95
C SER A 268 -18.18 -31.75 -15.72
N THR A 269 -16.97 -31.26 -16.03
CA THR A 269 -16.79 -29.96 -16.70
C THR A 269 -16.44 -30.17 -18.17
N PRO A 270 -17.12 -29.49 -19.11
CA PRO A 270 -16.73 -29.53 -20.51
C PRO A 270 -15.27 -29.12 -20.69
N TYR A 271 -14.54 -29.83 -21.55
CA TYR A 271 -13.09 -29.66 -21.70
C TYR A 271 -12.67 -28.22 -22.02
N TRP A 272 -13.36 -27.58 -22.97
CA TRP A 272 -13.10 -26.19 -23.34
C TRP A 272 -13.33 -25.20 -22.19
N VAL A 273 -14.35 -25.44 -21.37
CA VAL A 273 -14.62 -24.60 -20.19
C VAL A 273 -13.48 -24.78 -19.18
N ALA A 274 -12.94 -25.99 -19.01
CA ALA A 274 -11.78 -26.22 -18.14
C ALA A 274 -10.52 -25.49 -18.65
N ILE A 275 -10.24 -25.49 -19.97
CA ILE A 275 -9.11 -24.75 -20.54
C ILE A 275 -9.28 -23.24 -20.38
N VAL A 276 -10.43 -22.70 -20.80
CA VAL A 276 -10.70 -21.25 -20.74
C VAL A 276 -10.65 -20.77 -19.29
N SER A 277 -11.27 -21.52 -18.37
CA SER A 277 -11.20 -21.21 -16.95
C SER A 277 -9.80 -21.33 -16.38
N TRP A 278 -8.89 -22.11 -16.98
CA TRP A 278 -7.48 -22.13 -16.58
C TRP A 278 -6.72 -20.89 -17.07
N LEU A 279 -6.88 -20.56 -18.36
CA LEU A 279 -6.08 -19.55 -19.05
C LEU A 279 -6.54 -18.12 -18.76
N LEU A 280 -7.85 -17.88 -18.67
CA LEU A 280 -8.41 -16.55 -18.41
C LEU A 280 -7.82 -15.91 -17.14
N PRO A 281 -7.79 -16.61 -15.98
CA PRO A 281 -7.03 -16.26 -14.78
C PRO A 281 -5.60 -15.75 -15.06
N LEU A 282 -4.81 -16.53 -15.80
CA LEU A 282 -3.42 -16.20 -16.11
C LEU A 282 -3.33 -14.91 -16.95
N VAL A 283 -4.17 -14.81 -17.99
CA VAL A 283 -4.22 -13.63 -18.87
C VAL A 283 -4.59 -12.37 -18.08
N LEU A 284 -5.58 -12.44 -17.19
CA LEU A 284 -5.98 -11.29 -16.36
C LEU A 284 -4.85 -10.79 -15.45
N CYS A 285 -4.08 -11.70 -14.84
CA CYS A 285 -2.91 -11.31 -14.04
C CYS A 285 -1.85 -10.60 -14.88
N TRP A 286 -1.56 -11.09 -16.08
CA TRP A 286 -0.58 -10.47 -16.96
C TRP A 286 -1.06 -9.13 -17.51
N ILE A 287 -2.36 -8.99 -17.83
CA ILE A 287 -2.94 -7.69 -18.20
C ILE A 287 -2.81 -6.71 -17.03
N ALA A 288 -3.17 -7.12 -15.80
CA ALA A 288 -3.02 -6.28 -14.62
C ALA A 288 -1.54 -5.85 -14.42
N GLN A 289 -0.60 -6.79 -14.58
CA GLN A 289 0.83 -6.52 -14.48
C GLN A 289 1.33 -5.56 -15.57
N LEU A 290 0.81 -5.65 -16.79
CA LEU A 290 1.11 -4.74 -17.89
C LEU A 290 0.51 -3.35 -17.67
N LEU A 291 -0.59 -3.24 -16.91
CA LEU A 291 -1.22 -1.97 -16.56
C LEU A 291 -0.48 -1.21 -15.43
N LEU A 292 0.31 -1.90 -14.60
CA LEU A 292 1.01 -1.28 -13.47
C LEU A 292 1.91 -0.08 -13.85
N PRO A 293 2.72 -0.12 -14.93
CA PRO A 293 3.53 1.04 -15.33
C PRO A 293 2.72 2.29 -15.71
N TRP A 294 1.43 2.14 -16.05
CA TRP A 294 0.53 3.25 -16.37
C TRP A 294 -0.36 3.67 -15.19
N SER A 295 -0.34 2.90 -14.10
CA SER A 295 -1.13 3.21 -12.91
C SER A 295 -0.46 4.31 -12.07
N LYS A 296 -1.27 5.07 -11.33
CA LYS A 296 -0.83 6.14 -10.44
C LYS A 296 -1.03 5.69 -8.99
N GLU A 297 -0.08 6.06 -8.14
CA GLU A 297 -0.21 5.86 -6.70
C GLU A 297 -1.14 6.94 -6.11
N LYS A 298 -2.42 6.62 -5.83
CA LYS A 298 -3.39 7.60 -5.28
C LYS A 298 -3.35 7.69 -3.75
N GLY A 299 -2.92 6.62 -3.07
CA GLY A 299 -2.98 6.51 -1.62
C GLY A 299 -1.86 7.23 -0.85
N ARG A 300 -0.72 7.52 -1.52
CA ARG A 300 0.45 8.10 -0.85
C ARG A 300 0.37 9.61 -0.82
N SER A 301 0.48 10.18 0.37
CA SER A 301 0.66 11.63 0.54
C SER A 301 1.99 12.01 -0.11
N LYS A 302 1.97 12.77 -1.21
CA LYS A 302 3.22 13.28 -1.80
C LYS A 302 3.79 14.37 -0.89
N LEU A 303 5.02 14.17 -0.43
CA LEU A 303 5.79 15.23 0.21
C LEU A 303 5.95 16.35 -0.82
N LYS A 304 5.55 17.58 -0.47
CA LYS A 304 5.90 18.76 -1.25
C LYS A 304 7.40 18.98 -1.06
N THR A 305 8.22 18.32 -1.87
CA THR A 305 9.63 18.68 -1.97
C THR A 305 9.68 20.17 -2.32
N PHE A 306 10.44 20.94 -1.55
CA PHE A 306 10.64 22.40 -1.58
C PHE A 306 11.05 23.02 -2.94
N GLN A 307 10.84 22.33 -4.05
CA GLN A 307 11.37 22.68 -5.35
C GLN A 307 10.34 23.24 -6.34
N ASP A 308 9.06 23.33 -5.95
CA ASP A 308 7.96 23.74 -6.85
C ASP A 308 7.20 25.01 -6.41
N ASP A 309 7.65 25.68 -5.34
CA ASP A 309 7.21 27.06 -5.02
C ASP A 309 8.22 28.11 -5.53
N GLY A 310 9.14 27.71 -6.42
CA GLY A 310 9.85 28.66 -7.25
C GLY A 310 8.86 29.18 -8.28
N ASP A 311 8.24 30.30 -7.97
CA ASP A 311 7.46 31.10 -8.90
C ASP A 311 8.05 30.98 -10.31
N GLU A 312 7.31 30.29 -11.17
CA GLU A 312 7.37 30.45 -12.62
C GLU A 312 6.82 31.85 -12.97
N GLN A 313 7.34 32.89 -12.30
CA GLN A 313 7.45 34.20 -12.90
C GLN A 313 8.48 34.05 -14.01
N GLU A 314 7.95 33.65 -15.17
CA GLU A 314 8.25 34.15 -16.50
C GLU A 314 9.22 35.35 -16.56
N PHE A 315 10.48 35.17 -16.15
CA PHE A 315 11.56 36.07 -16.52
C PHE A 315 12.06 35.63 -17.89
N THR A 316 11.25 35.95 -18.89
CA THR A 316 11.63 35.96 -20.29
C THR A 316 12.68 37.05 -20.49
N SER A 317 13.97 36.72 -20.35
CA SER A 317 15.03 37.33 -21.16
C SER A 317 16.38 36.66 -20.95
N GLY A 318 16.72 35.75 -21.86
CA GLY A 318 18.08 35.64 -22.38
C GLY A 318 19.09 34.84 -21.56
N ALA A 319 19.02 33.50 -21.64
CA ALA A 319 20.22 32.67 -21.59
C ALA A 319 19.92 31.29 -22.22
N GLU A 320 20.21 31.18 -23.51
CA GLU A 320 20.28 29.90 -24.21
C GLU A 320 21.39 29.03 -23.61
N GLY A 321 21.06 27.79 -23.24
CA GLY A 321 22.04 26.72 -23.09
C GLY A 321 22.27 26.24 -21.66
N LYS A 322 21.44 25.30 -21.19
CA LYS A 322 21.77 24.19 -20.23
C LYS A 322 20.54 23.34 -19.80
N SER A 323 19.53 23.16 -20.66
CA SER A 323 18.26 22.47 -20.28
C SER A 323 18.26 20.93 -20.47
N ALA A 324 19.34 20.32 -20.97
CA ALA A 324 19.32 18.89 -21.33
C ALA A 324 19.65 17.89 -20.20
N GLN A 325 20.12 18.33 -19.03
CA GLN A 325 20.64 17.40 -18.00
C GLN A 325 19.65 17.00 -16.90
N ASN A 326 18.53 17.71 -16.72
CA ASN A 326 17.57 17.38 -15.65
C ASN A 326 16.50 16.33 -16.03
N LEU A 327 16.32 16.03 -17.33
CA LEU A 327 15.37 14.98 -17.76
C LEU A 327 15.87 13.55 -17.45
N ASP A 328 17.18 13.34 -17.35
CA ASP A 328 17.76 12.00 -17.19
C ASP A 328 17.73 11.49 -15.73
N VAL A 329 17.62 12.40 -14.75
CA VAL A 329 17.55 12.04 -13.32
C VAL A 329 16.14 11.57 -12.93
N GLN A 330 15.08 12.13 -13.52
CA GLN A 330 13.71 11.65 -13.28
C GLN A 330 13.47 10.27 -13.90
N ASN A 331 14.00 9.99 -15.09
CA ASN A 331 13.84 8.68 -15.73
C ASN A 331 14.48 7.52 -14.95
N LYS A 332 15.53 7.75 -14.15
CA LYS A 332 16.16 6.69 -13.33
C LYS A 332 15.32 6.28 -12.13
N LYS A 333 14.48 7.15 -11.57
CA LYS A 333 13.72 6.88 -10.33
C LYS A 333 12.49 5.99 -10.57
N PHE A 334 11.92 5.99 -11.79
CA PHE A 334 10.78 5.13 -12.16
C PHE A 334 11.14 3.64 -12.37
N SER A 335 12.42 3.27 -12.44
CA SER A 335 12.83 1.91 -12.83
C SER A 335 12.71 0.83 -11.73
N LYS A 336 12.32 1.16 -10.49
CA LYS A 336 12.31 0.20 -9.36
C LYS A 336 10.93 -0.12 -8.75
N GLN A 337 9.84 0.44 -9.25
CA GLN A 337 8.50 0.12 -8.73
C GLN A 337 8.05 -1.29 -9.21
N GLY A 338 7.55 -2.13 -8.30
CA GLY A 338 7.01 -3.47 -8.59
C GLY A 338 7.99 -4.66 -8.55
N GLY A 339 9.21 -4.49 -8.03
CA GLY A 339 10.30 -5.47 -8.16
C GLY A 339 10.00 -6.90 -7.70
N TYR A 340 9.41 -7.08 -6.50
CA TYR A 340 9.14 -8.41 -5.96
C TYR A 340 7.94 -9.10 -6.63
N LEU A 341 6.86 -8.35 -6.87
CA LEU A 341 5.65 -8.88 -7.50
C LEU A 341 5.94 -9.46 -8.90
N LYS A 342 6.77 -8.75 -9.69
CA LYS A 342 7.20 -9.24 -11.01
C LYS A 342 7.94 -10.58 -10.92
N ARG A 343 8.84 -10.75 -9.95
CA ARG A 343 9.57 -12.02 -9.75
C ARG A 343 8.62 -13.16 -9.36
N MET A 344 7.65 -12.88 -8.50
CA MET A 344 6.64 -13.87 -8.09
C MET A 344 5.71 -14.29 -9.23
N LEU A 345 5.30 -13.35 -10.09
CA LEU A 345 4.53 -13.68 -11.30
C LEU A 345 5.34 -14.45 -12.34
N ILE A 346 6.64 -14.16 -12.49
CA ILE A 346 7.53 -14.97 -13.33
C ILE A 346 7.62 -16.40 -12.78
N PHE A 347 7.79 -16.56 -11.46
CA PHE A 347 7.77 -17.87 -10.82
C PHE A 347 6.48 -18.63 -11.13
N ASP A 348 5.33 -17.99 -10.93
CA ASP A 348 4.01 -18.56 -11.22
C ASP A 348 3.87 -18.98 -12.69
N PHE A 349 4.35 -18.16 -13.63
CA PHE A 349 4.37 -18.49 -15.06
C PHE A 349 5.28 -19.67 -15.39
N VAL A 350 6.44 -19.79 -14.74
CA VAL A 350 7.32 -20.96 -14.90
C VAL A 350 6.62 -22.23 -14.40
N ILE A 351 5.94 -22.18 -13.25
CA ILE A 351 5.15 -23.33 -12.77
C ILE A 351 4.04 -23.69 -13.75
N PHE A 352 3.35 -22.69 -14.32
CA PHE A 352 2.35 -22.92 -15.37
C PHE A 352 2.95 -23.65 -16.58
N LEU A 353 4.11 -23.22 -17.08
CA LEU A 353 4.80 -23.89 -18.19
C LEU A 353 5.21 -25.33 -17.82
N LEU A 354 5.66 -25.57 -16.59
CA LEU A 354 5.97 -26.92 -16.11
C LEU A 354 4.71 -27.81 -16.06
N CYS A 355 3.56 -27.29 -15.63
CA CYS A 355 2.31 -28.03 -15.66
C CYS A 355 1.85 -28.34 -17.09
N VAL A 356 1.99 -27.41 -18.03
CA VAL A 356 1.68 -27.65 -19.45
C VAL A 356 2.64 -28.68 -20.06
N ALA A 357 3.94 -28.61 -19.74
CA ALA A 357 4.93 -29.59 -20.19
C ALA A 357 4.65 -30.98 -19.62
N LEU A 358 4.27 -31.09 -18.34
CA LEU A 358 3.88 -32.34 -17.70
C LEU A 358 2.63 -32.93 -18.37
N MET A 359 1.62 -32.10 -18.66
CA MET A 359 0.43 -32.53 -19.38
C MET A 359 0.79 -33.06 -20.78
N ALA A 360 1.60 -32.33 -21.55
CA ALA A 360 2.05 -32.75 -22.87
C ALA A 360 2.85 -34.06 -22.81
N LEU A 361 3.69 -34.24 -21.80
CA LEU A 361 4.45 -35.47 -21.56
C LEU A 361 3.52 -36.66 -21.27
N ILE A 362 2.55 -36.50 -20.39
CA ILE A 362 1.58 -37.56 -20.06
C ILE A 362 0.81 -37.99 -21.31
N ILE A 363 0.38 -37.04 -22.13
CA ILE A 363 -0.34 -37.33 -23.39
C ILE A 363 0.58 -38.02 -24.40
N ALA A 364 1.84 -37.60 -24.52
CA ALA A 364 2.80 -38.24 -25.42
C ALA A 364 3.09 -39.70 -25.03
N LEU A 365 3.08 -40.01 -23.73
CA LEU A 365 3.30 -41.35 -23.18
C LEU A 365 2.06 -42.27 -23.24
N GLN A 366 0.87 -41.76 -23.58
CA GLN A 366 -0.32 -42.60 -23.71
C GLN A 366 -0.16 -43.60 -24.87
N PRO A 367 -0.63 -44.84 -24.72
CA PRO A 367 -0.65 -45.80 -25.82
C PRO A 367 -1.55 -45.29 -26.96
N ASP A 368 -1.27 -45.74 -28.19
CA ASP A 368 -2.04 -45.31 -29.36
C ASP A 368 -3.51 -45.68 -29.20
N LEU A 369 -4.39 -44.71 -29.49
CA LEU A 369 -5.83 -44.89 -29.41
C LEU A 369 -6.31 -45.83 -30.54
N PRO A 370 -7.24 -46.76 -30.26
CA PRO A 370 -7.85 -47.58 -31.30
C PRO A 370 -8.60 -46.67 -32.28
N GLY A 371 -8.13 -46.62 -33.53
CA GLY A 371 -8.69 -45.74 -34.56
C GLY A 371 -7.66 -44.95 -35.37
N GLY A 372 -6.38 -44.96 -34.99
CA GLY A 372 -5.31 -44.32 -35.76
C GLY A 372 -5.36 -42.78 -35.75
N GLU A 373 -6.21 -42.18 -34.92
CA GLU A 373 -6.22 -40.72 -34.74
C GLU A 373 -4.92 -40.26 -34.07
N SER A 374 -4.40 -39.11 -34.51
CA SER A 374 -3.20 -38.53 -33.91
C SER A 374 -3.45 -38.16 -32.44
N LYS A 375 -2.52 -38.46 -31.54
CA LYS A 375 -2.62 -38.11 -30.10
C LYS A 375 -2.87 -36.62 -29.85
N TRP A 376 -2.37 -35.77 -30.74
CA TRP A 376 -2.56 -34.32 -30.68
C TRP A 376 -4.00 -33.90 -30.98
N HIS A 377 -4.75 -34.68 -31.75
CA HIS A 377 -6.18 -34.45 -31.97
C HIS A 377 -6.98 -34.56 -30.67
N ALA A 378 -6.68 -35.60 -29.88
CA ALA A 378 -7.27 -35.80 -28.56
C ALA A 378 -6.90 -34.68 -27.57
N PHE A 379 -5.78 -33.97 -27.78
CA PHE A 379 -5.40 -32.83 -26.95
C PHE A 379 -6.28 -31.60 -27.21
N TYR A 380 -6.47 -31.17 -28.46
CA TYR A 380 -7.24 -29.95 -28.71
C TYR A 380 -8.75 -30.18 -28.69
N ASN A 381 -9.22 -31.36 -29.10
CA ASN A 381 -10.65 -31.68 -29.18
C ASN A 381 -10.96 -32.92 -28.32
N ALA A 382 -10.61 -32.85 -27.03
CA ALA A 382 -10.90 -33.92 -26.08
C ALA A 382 -12.42 -34.09 -25.93
N SER A 383 -12.99 -34.94 -26.78
CA SER A 383 -14.34 -35.47 -26.67
C SER A 383 -14.51 -36.25 -25.36
N ASP A 384 -15.75 -36.61 -25.04
CA ASP A 384 -16.08 -37.33 -23.80
C ASP A 384 -15.38 -38.70 -23.68
N SER A 385 -14.90 -39.26 -24.79
CA SER A 385 -14.10 -40.48 -24.86
C SER A 385 -12.67 -40.34 -24.31
N HIS A 386 -12.11 -39.13 -24.20
CA HIS A 386 -10.71 -38.92 -23.79
C HIS A 386 -10.59 -38.55 -22.30
N TRP A 387 -11.12 -39.42 -21.43
CA TRP A 387 -11.16 -39.19 -19.99
C TRP A 387 -9.78 -38.97 -19.35
N GLN A 388 -8.73 -39.64 -19.84
CA GLN A 388 -7.39 -39.46 -19.27
C GLN A 388 -6.86 -38.04 -19.47
N VAL A 389 -7.15 -37.39 -20.60
CA VAL A 389 -6.74 -36.01 -20.89
C VAL A 389 -7.46 -35.06 -19.94
N LYS A 390 -8.77 -35.25 -19.74
CA LYS A 390 -9.57 -34.43 -18.80
C LYS A 390 -9.08 -34.57 -17.36
N GLN A 391 -8.80 -35.79 -16.90
CA GLN A 391 -8.23 -36.03 -15.57
C GLN A 391 -6.83 -35.41 -15.43
N THR A 392 -5.98 -35.55 -16.44
CA THR A 392 -4.63 -34.96 -16.43
C THR A 392 -4.69 -33.44 -16.33
N LEU A 393 -5.58 -32.79 -17.11
CA LEU A 393 -5.83 -31.36 -17.03
C LEU A 393 -6.31 -30.96 -15.62
N PHE A 394 -7.24 -31.72 -15.04
CA PHE A 394 -7.73 -31.49 -13.69
C PHE A 394 -6.58 -31.51 -12.65
N PHE A 395 -5.71 -32.53 -12.72
CA PHE A 395 -4.56 -32.64 -11.82
C PHE A 395 -3.54 -31.54 -12.05
N CYS A 396 -3.28 -31.15 -13.29
CA CYS A 396 -2.38 -30.02 -13.58
C CYS A 396 -2.90 -28.71 -12.98
N GLN A 397 -4.21 -28.45 -13.08
CA GLN A 397 -4.85 -27.29 -12.44
C GLN A 397 -4.74 -27.33 -10.90
N PHE A 398 -4.92 -28.52 -10.31
CA PHE A 398 -4.77 -28.72 -8.87
C PHE A 398 -3.33 -28.45 -8.41
N ILE A 399 -2.35 -29.07 -9.06
CA ILE A 399 -0.92 -28.89 -8.75
C ILE A 399 -0.54 -27.42 -8.89
N TYR A 400 -0.94 -26.78 -9.98
CA TYR A 400 -0.72 -25.35 -10.20
C TYR A 400 -1.36 -24.49 -9.09
N GLY A 401 -2.58 -24.83 -8.65
CA GLY A 401 -3.24 -24.20 -7.51
C GLY A 401 -2.45 -24.33 -6.20
N ILE A 402 -1.90 -25.51 -5.90
CA ILE A 402 -1.07 -25.74 -4.70
C ILE A 402 0.20 -24.87 -4.72
N PHE A 403 0.87 -24.75 -5.87
CA PHE A 403 2.05 -23.90 -6.01
C PHE A 403 1.76 -22.40 -5.82
N SER A 404 0.50 -21.97 -5.90
CA SER A 404 0.10 -20.60 -5.53
C SER A 404 0.20 -20.31 -4.02
N ILE A 405 0.61 -21.27 -3.19
CA ILE A 405 0.88 -21.07 -1.75
C ILE A 405 1.84 -19.91 -1.46
N VAL A 406 2.76 -19.63 -2.38
CA VAL A 406 3.72 -18.50 -2.28
C VAL A 406 3.00 -17.15 -2.14
N PHE A 407 1.76 -17.05 -2.62
CA PHE A 407 0.93 -15.83 -2.53
C PHE A 407 0.08 -15.76 -1.25
N VAL A 408 -0.05 -16.83 -0.48
CA VAL A 408 -0.89 -16.86 0.74
C VAL A 408 -0.48 -15.84 1.80
N PRO A 409 0.82 -15.58 2.07
CA PRO A 409 1.22 -14.54 3.01
C PRO A 409 0.67 -13.15 2.66
N PHE A 410 0.44 -12.87 1.38
CA PHE A 410 -0.07 -11.58 0.90
C PHE A 410 -1.57 -11.39 1.10
N ILE A 411 -2.31 -12.45 1.42
CA ILE A 411 -3.73 -12.33 1.76
C ILE A 411 -3.90 -11.66 3.13
N ILE A 412 -2.86 -11.71 3.97
CA ILE A 412 -2.84 -11.04 5.26
C ILE A 412 -2.61 -9.54 5.01
N PRO A 413 -3.60 -8.65 5.32
CA PRO A 413 -3.52 -7.23 4.95
C PRO A 413 -2.26 -6.51 5.46
N LEU A 414 -1.73 -6.94 6.61
CA LEU A 414 -0.51 -6.38 7.20
C LEU A 414 0.74 -6.68 6.36
N LEU A 415 0.88 -7.93 5.91
CA LEU A 415 2.03 -8.34 5.08
C LEU A 415 1.94 -7.74 3.68
N GLN A 416 0.72 -7.55 3.17
CA GLN A 416 0.50 -6.88 1.90
C GLN A 416 1.10 -5.48 1.90
N ALA A 417 0.73 -4.63 2.86
CA ALA A 417 1.21 -3.24 2.92
C ALA A 417 2.74 -3.13 2.94
N ILE A 418 3.41 -4.04 3.65
CA ILE A 418 4.86 -4.04 3.81
C ILE A 418 5.54 -4.52 2.54
N LEU A 419 5.06 -5.61 1.94
CA LEU A 419 5.74 -6.23 0.80
C LEU A 419 5.47 -5.52 -0.52
N THR A 420 4.31 -4.85 -0.66
CA THR A 420 3.96 -4.14 -1.90
C THR A 420 4.44 -2.70 -1.90
N HIS A 421 4.71 -2.10 -0.73
CA HIS A 421 5.01 -0.67 -0.56
C HIS A 421 3.98 0.27 -1.21
N SER A 422 2.78 -0.22 -1.48
CA SER A 422 1.70 0.56 -2.07
C SER A 422 0.74 1.02 -0.98
N ALA A 423 0.48 2.32 -0.93
CA ALA A 423 -0.43 2.88 0.06
C ALA A 423 -1.85 2.33 -0.16
N PRO A 424 -2.52 1.82 0.89
CA PRO A 424 -3.83 1.18 0.75
C PRO A 424 -4.89 2.18 0.29
N THR A 425 -5.58 1.82 -0.80
CA THR A 425 -6.72 2.55 -1.35
C THR A 425 -7.98 1.69 -1.30
N ALA A 426 -9.13 2.34 -1.32
CA ALA A 426 -10.45 1.71 -1.30
C ALA A 426 -11.47 2.66 -1.95
N TYR A 427 -12.77 2.33 -1.94
CA TYR A 427 -13.81 3.15 -2.54
C TYR A 427 -14.70 3.80 -1.48
N ASN A 428 -15.05 5.07 -1.71
CA ASN A 428 -16.10 5.76 -0.96
C ASN A 428 -17.51 5.38 -1.48
N ASN A 429 -18.56 5.89 -0.84
CA ASN A 429 -19.96 5.68 -1.25
C ASN A 429 -20.26 6.17 -2.69
N GLU A 430 -19.43 7.07 -3.22
CA GLU A 430 -19.53 7.58 -4.60
C GLU A 430 -18.74 6.72 -5.61
N GLY A 431 -18.10 5.64 -5.18
CA GLY A 431 -17.32 4.74 -6.04
C GLY A 431 -15.96 5.30 -6.47
N GLN A 432 -15.52 6.41 -5.86
CA GLN A 432 -14.23 7.03 -6.12
C GLN A 432 -13.15 6.34 -5.29
N CYS A 433 -12.00 6.08 -5.92
CA CYS A 433 -10.85 5.51 -5.24
C CYS A 433 -10.21 6.57 -4.33
N CYS A 434 -10.15 6.29 -3.03
CA CYS A 434 -9.60 7.16 -2.01
C CYS A 434 -8.67 6.39 -1.06
N LYS A 435 -7.91 7.12 -0.23
CA LYS A 435 -7.06 6.52 0.80
C LYS A 435 -7.93 5.73 1.80
N PHE A 436 -7.51 4.52 2.14
CA PHE A 436 -8.20 3.70 3.14
C PHE A 436 -8.20 4.43 4.50
N GLN A 437 -9.37 4.69 5.06
CA GLN A 437 -9.55 5.40 6.34
C GLN A 437 -9.69 4.43 7.51
N GLY A 438 -10.06 3.18 7.25
CA GLY A 438 -10.37 2.18 8.26
C GLY A 438 -11.76 2.39 8.88
N ALA A 439 -12.16 1.47 9.75
CA ALA A 439 -13.41 1.59 10.49
C ALA A 439 -13.39 2.88 11.29
N SER A 440 -14.26 3.84 10.94
CA SER A 440 -14.43 5.06 11.72
C SER A 440 -14.82 4.64 13.14
N LYS A 441 -13.89 4.82 14.09
CA LYS A 441 -14.25 4.70 15.50
C LYS A 441 -15.21 5.83 15.75
N GLU A 442 -16.48 5.49 15.97
CA GLU A 442 -17.45 6.45 16.48
C GLU A 442 -16.77 7.14 17.65
N LYS A 443 -16.41 8.43 17.46
CA LYS A 443 -15.72 9.18 18.50
C LYS A 443 -16.63 9.03 19.71
N PRO A 444 -16.13 8.46 20.83
CA PRO A 444 -16.96 8.30 22.01
C PRO A 444 -17.62 9.66 22.23
N LYS A 445 -18.97 9.70 22.18
CA LYS A 445 -19.72 10.95 22.33
C LYS A 445 -19.07 11.68 23.48
N PRO A 446 -18.56 12.91 23.30
CA PRO A 446 -17.80 13.59 24.33
C PRO A 446 -18.67 13.58 25.58
N VAL A 447 -18.32 12.70 26.52
CA VAL A 447 -19.00 12.57 27.80
C VAL A 447 -18.61 13.85 28.49
N ALA A 448 -19.49 14.85 28.46
CA ALA A 448 -19.29 16.24 28.89
C ALA A 448 -18.04 16.45 29.76
N SER A 449 -16.86 16.47 29.12
CA SER A 449 -15.55 16.52 29.79
C SER A 449 -15.06 17.96 29.86
N ASN A 450 -15.94 18.91 29.52
CA ASN A 450 -15.71 20.34 29.59
C ASN A 450 -15.24 20.79 30.98
N ALA A 451 -15.48 20.01 32.04
CA ALA A 451 -15.00 20.34 33.37
C ALA A 451 -13.52 19.98 33.62
N MET A 452 -12.96 18.96 32.95
CA MET A 452 -11.60 18.49 33.23
C MET A 452 -10.56 19.07 32.25
N GLU A 453 -10.97 19.40 31.02
CA GLU A 453 -10.06 19.93 30.00
C GLU A 453 -9.76 21.44 30.21
N GLU A 454 -10.65 22.20 30.83
CA GLU A 454 -10.37 23.59 31.23
C GLU A 454 -9.33 23.67 32.36
N GLU A 455 -9.36 22.73 33.31
CA GLU A 455 -8.43 22.71 34.45
C GLU A 455 -7.00 22.36 34.00
N GLU A 456 -6.85 21.41 33.05
CA GLU A 456 -5.55 21.04 32.51
C GLU A 456 -4.96 22.14 31.60
N LYS A 457 -5.80 22.81 30.78
CA LYS A 457 -5.36 23.96 29.97
C LYS A 457 -4.94 25.14 30.83
N ALA A 458 -5.67 25.43 31.90
CA ALA A 458 -5.30 26.47 32.87
C ALA A 458 -3.96 26.14 33.56
N GLY A 459 -3.74 24.88 33.94
CA GLY A 459 -2.49 24.40 34.52
C GLY A 459 -1.29 24.59 33.58
N ILE A 460 -1.42 24.23 32.31
CA ILE A 460 -0.33 24.36 31.32
C ILE A 460 -0.03 25.84 31.00
N MET A 461 -1.06 26.68 30.83
CA MET A 461 -0.86 28.12 30.62
C MET A 461 -0.15 28.78 31.80
N SER A 462 -0.50 28.41 33.03
CA SER A 462 0.15 28.94 34.24
C SER A 462 1.65 28.60 34.28
N ASN A 463 2.03 27.39 33.89
CA ASN A 463 3.43 26.97 33.82
C ASN A 463 4.22 27.71 32.73
N PHE A 464 3.63 27.93 31.56
CA PHE A 464 4.26 28.75 30.51
C PHE A 464 4.45 30.20 30.95
N THR A 465 3.48 30.76 31.65
CA THR A 465 3.53 32.13 32.16
C THR A 465 4.59 32.26 33.25
N ASN A 466 4.74 31.26 34.13
CA ASN A 466 5.79 31.22 35.14
C ASN A 466 7.19 31.10 34.52
N ILE A 467 7.35 30.35 33.43
CA ILE A 467 8.63 30.25 32.70
C ILE A 467 8.94 31.56 31.96
N ALA A 468 7.94 32.21 31.35
CA ALA A 468 8.12 33.47 30.65
C ALA A 468 8.39 34.66 31.59
N ASN A 469 7.82 34.65 32.80
CA ASN A 469 8.03 35.70 33.78
C ASN A 469 9.30 35.53 34.61
N ASN A 470 9.88 34.32 34.69
CA ASN A 470 11.21 34.13 35.26
C ASN A 470 12.28 34.58 34.25
N ARG A 471 12.54 35.88 34.21
CA ARG A 471 13.53 36.52 33.32
C ARG A 471 14.99 36.16 33.58
N ASP A 472 15.30 35.38 34.61
CA ASP A 472 16.68 35.01 34.98
C ASP A 472 16.98 33.51 34.80
N VAL A 473 16.41 32.88 33.76
CA VAL A 473 16.95 31.58 33.31
C VAL A 473 18.26 31.85 32.57
N ASP A 474 19.35 31.95 33.33
CA ASP A 474 20.71 32.00 32.78
C ASP A 474 20.99 30.70 32.02
N PHE A 475 20.76 30.72 30.71
CA PHE A 475 20.99 29.58 29.81
C PHE A 475 22.44 29.08 29.89
N ASN A 476 23.43 29.92 30.24
CA ASN A 476 24.81 29.48 30.42
C ASN A 476 24.97 28.52 31.61
N SER A 477 24.14 28.65 32.65
CA SER A 477 24.12 27.72 33.78
C SER A 477 23.62 26.33 33.35
N VAL A 478 22.58 26.25 32.51
CA VAL A 478 22.02 25.00 31.99
C VAL A 478 23.04 24.27 31.09
N PHE A 479 23.82 25.00 30.29
CA PHE A 479 24.90 24.42 29.49
C PHE A 479 26.11 23.98 30.34
N LYS A 480 26.48 24.70 31.40
CA LYS A 480 27.54 24.29 32.34
C LYS A 480 27.18 23.01 33.11
N THR A 481 25.92 22.87 33.52
CA THR A 481 25.45 21.69 34.26
C THR A 481 25.42 20.43 33.38
N ARG A 482 25.06 20.55 32.09
CA ARG A 482 25.14 19.42 31.15
C ARG A 482 26.56 19.02 30.77
N LYS A 483 27.49 19.98 30.67
CA LYS A 483 28.91 19.66 30.41
C LYS A 483 29.53 18.89 31.58
N LYS A 484 29.15 19.21 32.83
CA LYS A 484 29.54 18.43 34.02
C LYS A 484 28.89 17.04 34.05
N ALA A 485 27.61 16.91 33.70
CA ALA A 485 26.92 15.61 33.68
C ALA A 485 27.49 14.67 32.60
N ALA A 486 27.75 15.17 31.39
CA ALA A 486 28.36 14.37 30.32
C ALA A 486 29.79 13.90 30.65
N THR A 487 30.54 14.67 31.45
CA THR A 487 31.89 14.28 31.89
C THR A 487 31.85 13.27 33.05
N ALA A 488 30.80 13.28 33.87
CA ALA A 488 30.60 12.30 34.94
C ALA A 488 30.18 10.92 34.39
N THR A 489 29.33 10.87 33.35
CA THR A 489 28.87 9.59 32.78
C THR A 489 29.97 8.85 32.00
N THR A 490 31.01 9.54 31.53
CA THR A 490 32.18 8.87 30.90
C THR A 490 33.18 8.32 31.94
N SER A 491 33.12 8.80 33.19
CA SER A 491 33.97 8.33 34.29
C SER A 491 33.45 7.05 34.97
N GLU A 492 32.15 6.75 34.90
CA GLU A 492 31.58 5.50 35.44
C GLU A 492 31.66 4.32 34.45
N ALA A 493 31.79 4.59 33.15
CA ALA A 493 31.90 3.54 32.13
C ALA A 493 33.31 2.92 32.00
N THR A 494 34.31 3.46 32.71
CA THR A 494 35.70 2.94 32.70
C THR A 494 36.10 2.21 34.00
N GLY A 495 35.16 2.04 34.95
CA GLY A 495 35.41 1.35 36.23
C GLY A 495 34.80 -0.06 36.35
N ALA A 496 34.18 -0.59 35.30
CA ALA A 496 33.46 -1.87 35.33
C ALA A 496 34.13 -3.00 34.52
N GLU A 497 35.45 -2.93 34.34
CA GLU A 497 36.26 -3.95 33.65
C GLU A 497 37.48 -4.35 34.51
N SER A 498 37.25 -4.67 35.78
CA SER A 498 38.22 -5.39 36.62
C SER A 498 37.57 -5.99 37.87
N VAL A 499 36.69 -6.98 37.70
CA VAL A 499 36.44 -8.10 38.64
C VAL A 499 36.04 -9.32 37.83
#